data_AF-A0A0H5C0A4-F1
#
_entry.id   AF-A0A0H5C0A4-F1
#
_cell.length_a   1.000
_cell.length_b   1.000
_cell.length_c   1.000
_cell.angle_alpha   90.00
_cell.angle_beta   90.00
_cell.angle_gamma   90.00
#
_symmetry.space_group_name_H-M   'P 1'
#
loop_
_entity.id
_entity.type
_entity.pdbx_description
1 polymer ?
#
loop_
_entity_poly.entity_id
_entity_poly.type
_entity_poly.pdbx_seq_one_letter_code
_entity_poly.pdbx_strand_id
1 'polypeptide(L)'
;MFPPIQPHSTKVSSVKRVLMIFKDQETGAIELRHYAIDAKPVEGSKSIKKLINAKTNIHKRLPNLNRTSDVSELLTDPYSIGAFTSDSEVEEENIVDVTETSATTVKKDVSTTTSGISSSAAETNVRKKAIKLTEIGPRLKLHLTKIEEGISTGKVLYHHNIKKSKKEQTELEQKHAERQRIKRERKEEQAANIAEKKSKKEAKKERRKQREEERKARLANGEEVSEDEDEEDADEEEQDADEEEIPEDLDSDLYSDVDEMDED
;
A
#
# COMPACT_ATOMS: atom_id res chain seq x y z
N MET A 1 7.55 -3.00 -3.97
CA MET A 1 6.14 -2.55 -4.04
C MET A 1 5.36 -2.97 -2.79
N PHE A 2 5.26 -4.26 -2.47
CA PHE A 2 4.55 -4.72 -1.26
C PHE A 2 5.51 -4.97 -0.09
N PRO A 3 5.07 -4.77 1.17
CA PRO A 3 5.87 -5.14 2.33
C PRO A 3 6.12 -6.65 2.35
N PRO A 4 7.27 -7.12 2.87
CA PRO A 4 7.55 -8.54 2.97
C PRO A 4 6.56 -9.20 3.94
N ILE A 5 5.99 -10.34 3.53
CA ILE A 5 5.00 -11.10 4.31
C ILE A 5 5.68 -12.35 4.87
N GLN A 6 5.66 -12.50 6.19
CA GLN A 6 6.15 -13.71 6.86
C GLN A 6 4.95 -14.60 7.25
N PRO A 7 4.75 -15.79 6.64
CA PRO A 7 3.54 -16.60 6.82
C PRO A 7 3.32 -17.05 8.27
N HIS A 8 4.39 -17.20 9.05
CA HIS A 8 4.31 -17.63 10.45
C HIS A 8 3.87 -16.52 11.42
N SER A 9 4.15 -15.26 11.10
CA SER A 9 3.83 -14.13 11.99
C SER A 9 2.55 -13.39 11.59
N THR A 10 2.12 -13.53 10.33
CA THR A 10 0.98 -12.78 9.80
C THR A 10 -0.33 -13.38 10.29
N LYS A 11 -1.13 -12.58 10.97
CA LYS A 11 -2.46 -12.99 11.45
C LYS A 11 -3.43 -13.07 10.26
N VAL A 12 -4.08 -14.22 10.07
CA VAL A 12 -5.09 -14.43 9.01
C VAL A 12 -6.25 -13.44 9.12
N SER A 13 -6.58 -12.97 10.33
CA SER A 13 -7.61 -11.94 10.54
C SER A 13 -7.26 -10.56 9.97
N SER A 14 -5.99 -10.27 9.71
CA SER A 14 -5.55 -9.00 9.12
C SER A 14 -5.66 -8.99 7.60
N VAL A 15 -5.81 -10.16 6.96
CA VAL A 15 -5.87 -10.31 5.51
C VAL A 15 -7.29 -10.04 5.02
N LYS A 16 -7.55 -8.81 4.58
CA LYS A 16 -8.86 -8.37 4.05
C LYS A 16 -8.93 -8.25 2.54
N ARG A 17 -7.78 -8.17 1.87
CA ARG A 17 -7.66 -7.88 0.43
C ARG A 17 -6.66 -8.82 -0.20
N VAL A 18 -6.94 -9.25 -1.43
CA VAL A 18 -6.06 -10.11 -2.23
C VAL A 18 -5.98 -9.57 -3.65
N LEU A 19 -4.76 -9.44 -4.14
CA LEU A 19 -4.46 -9.10 -5.52
C LEU A 19 -4.09 -10.38 -6.26
N MET A 20 -4.85 -10.73 -7.28
CA MET A 20 -4.58 -11.87 -8.15
C MET A 20 -3.95 -11.36 -9.44
N ILE A 21 -2.78 -11.90 -9.77
CA ILE A 21 -2.07 -11.64 -11.03
C ILE A 21 -2.01 -12.95 -11.78
N PHE A 22 -2.75 -13.03 -12.88
CA PHE A 22 -2.74 -14.17 -13.79
C PHE A 22 -1.92 -13.82 -15.02
N LYS A 23 -0.87 -14.60 -15.29
CA LYS A 23 -0.06 -14.45 -16.50
C LYS A 23 -0.33 -15.63 -17.42
N ASP A 24 -0.88 -15.35 -18.58
CA ASP A 24 -0.98 -16.34 -19.63
C ASP A 24 0.38 -16.53 -20.30
N GLN A 25 0.81 -17.78 -20.45
CA GLN A 25 2.12 -18.12 -21.03
C GLN A 25 2.12 -17.97 -22.55
N GLU A 26 0.99 -18.17 -23.21
CA GLU A 26 0.90 -18.12 -24.68
C GLU A 26 0.84 -16.68 -25.18
N THR A 27 -0.07 -15.88 -24.64
CA THR A 27 -0.25 -14.48 -25.06
C THR A 27 0.69 -13.50 -24.35
N GLY A 28 1.31 -13.91 -23.24
CA GLY A 28 2.11 -13.01 -22.40
C GLY A 28 1.29 -11.93 -21.68
N ALA A 29 -0.04 -11.97 -21.77
CA ALA A 29 -0.93 -11.02 -21.13
C ALA A 29 -1.00 -11.25 -19.61
N ILE A 30 -1.00 -10.16 -18.87
CA ILE A 30 -1.11 -10.13 -17.41
C ILE A 30 -2.48 -9.59 -17.06
N GLU A 31 -3.34 -10.44 -16.51
CA GLU A 31 -4.60 -10.02 -15.91
C GLU A 31 -4.40 -9.70 -14.43
N LEU A 32 -4.80 -8.50 -14.03
CA LEU A 32 -4.74 -8.05 -12.64
C LEU A 32 -6.17 -7.84 -12.13
N ARG A 33 -6.50 -8.56 -11.05
CA ARG A 33 -7.81 -8.52 -10.40
C ARG A 33 -7.67 -8.38 -8.90
N HIS A 34 -8.51 -7.54 -8.29
CA HIS A 34 -8.45 -7.24 -6.87
C HIS A 34 -9.76 -7.62 -6.18
N TYR A 35 -9.64 -8.49 -5.18
CA TYR A 35 -10.77 -9.00 -4.40
C TYR A 35 -10.65 -8.62 -2.92
N ALA A 36 -11.77 -8.34 -2.27
CA ALA A 36 -11.93 -8.41 -0.82
C ALA A 36 -12.20 -9.85 -0.40
N ILE A 37 -11.61 -10.21 0.74
CA ILE A 37 -11.84 -11.48 1.43
C ILE A 37 -12.84 -11.24 2.56
N ASP A 38 -13.95 -11.99 2.53
CA ASP A 38 -14.89 -12.14 3.63
C ASP A 38 -14.74 -13.55 4.20
N ALA A 39 -14.10 -13.66 5.37
CA ALA A 39 -13.84 -14.92 6.05
C ALA A 39 -14.88 -15.16 7.15
N LYS A 40 -15.72 -16.19 6.98
CA LYS A 40 -16.75 -16.56 7.96
C LYS A 40 -16.32 -17.80 8.74
N PRO A 41 -16.37 -17.80 10.08
CA PRO A 41 -16.08 -19.00 10.86
C PRO A 41 -17.11 -20.09 10.55
N VAL A 42 -16.61 -21.28 10.22
CA VAL A 42 -17.43 -22.48 10.02
C VAL A 42 -17.42 -23.25 11.33
N GLU A 43 -18.14 -22.72 12.31
CA GLU A 43 -18.34 -23.39 13.60
C GLU A 43 -19.75 -24.00 13.65
N GLY A 44 -19.82 -25.32 13.79
CA GLY A 44 -21.07 -26.08 13.98
C GLY A 44 -21.88 -26.38 12.72
N SER A 45 -22.80 -27.35 12.85
CA SER A 45 -23.73 -27.74 11.79
C SER A 45 -24.73 -26.62 11.45
N LYS A 46 -25.25 -26.61 10.22
CA LYS A 46 -26.26 -25.62 9.75
C LYS A 46 -27.47 -25.56 10.71
N SER A 47 -27.82 -26.69 11.33
CA SER A 47 -28.84 -26.85 12.36
C SER A 47 -28.61 -25.96 13.58
N ILE A 48 -27.39 -25.99 14.12
CA ILE A 48 -26.98 -25.19 15.28
C ILE A 48 -27.01 -23.70 14.93
N LYS A 49 -26.52 -23.33 13.73
CA LYS A 49 -26.57 -21.94 13.27
C LYS A 49 -28.00 -21.41 13.16
N LYS A 50 -28.95 -22.22 12.68
CA LYS A 50 -30.37 -21.83 12.63
C LYS A 50 -30.96 -21.62 14.02
N LEU A 51 -30.62 -22.46 14.99
CA LEU A 51 -31.03 -22.29 16.39
C LEU A 51 -30.43 -21.01 17.02
N ILE A 52 -29.13 -20.77 16.83
CA ILE A 52 -28.46 -19.56 17.32
C ILE A 52 -29.08 -18.30 16.68
N ASN A 53 -29.35 -18.34 15.38
CA ASN A 53 -29.97 -17.23 14.66
C ASN A 53 -31.41 -16.96 15.07
N ALA A 54 -32.18 -17.99 15.44
CA ALA A 54 -33.53 -17.84 15.98
C ALA A 54 -33.51 -17.23 17.39
N LYS A 55 -32.49 -17.55 18.21
CA LYS A 55 -32.27 -16.91 19.51
C LYS A 55 -31.96 -15.42 19.37
N THR A 56 -31.11 -15.06 18.41
CA THR A 56 -30.69 -13.65 18.22
C THR A 56 -31.68 -12.82 17.41
N ASN A 57 -32.51 -13.45 16.58
CA ASN A 57 -33.53 -12.79 15.76
C ASN A 57 -34.90 -13.42 16.01
N ILE A 58 -35.70 -12.80 16.88
CA ILE A 58 -37.05 -13.24 17.26
C ILE A 58 -38.00 -13.45 16.07
N HIS A 59 -37.78 -12.76 14.95
CA HIS A 59 -38.60 -12.89 13.74
C HIS A 59 -38.20 -14.06 12.82
N LYS A 60 -37.09 -14.76 13.10
CA LYS A 60 -36.66 -15.90 12.28
C LYS A 60 -37.35 -17.18 12.74
N ARG A 61 -37.93 -17.91 11.78
CA ARG A 61 -38.66 -19.16 12.02
C ARG A 61 -37.73 -20.23 12.61
N LEU A 62 -38.18 -20.84 13.71
CA LEU A 62 -37.51 -21.98 14.34
C LEU A 62 -37.45 -23.19 13.37
N PRO A 63 -36.41 -24.05 13.46
CA PRO A 63 -36.38 -25.30 12.72
C PRO A 63 -37.61 -26.17 13.02
N ASN A 64 -38.16 -26.84 12.01
CA ASN A 64 -39.28 -27.76 12.21
C ASN A 64 -38.77 -29.04 12.91
N LEU A 65 -39.13 -29.24 14.19
CA LEU A 65 -38.71 -30.41 14.99
C LEU A 65 -39.68 -31.59 14.90
N ASN A 66 -40.77 -31.47 14.12
CA ASN A 66 -41.82 -32.49 14.05
C ASN A 66 -41.34 -33.85 13.47
N ARG A 67 -40.20 -33.86 12.77
CA ARG A 67 -39.65 -35.07 12.15
C ARG A 67 -38.55 -35.74 12.99
N THR A 68 -38.00 -35.05 13.98
CA THR A 68 -36.93 -35.56 14.84
C THR A 68 -37.50 -36.12 16.12
N SER A 69 -37.02 -37.30 16.50
CA SER A 69 -37.38 -37.94 17.77
C SER A 69 -36.60 -37.37 18.95
N ASP A 70 -35.36 -36.93 18.71
CA ASP A 70 -34.45 -36.38 19.72
C ASP A 70 -33.69 -35.15 19.19
N VAL A 71 -33.23 -34.29 20.10
CA VAL A 71 -32.41 -33.09 19.81
C VAL A 71 -31.01 -33.50 19.33
N SER A 72 -30.52 -34.66 19.77
CA SER A 72 -29.24 -35.23 19.29
C SER A 72 -29.28 -35.52 17.79
N GLU A 73 -30.42 -35.99 17.27
CA GLU A 73 -30.65 -36.26 15.85
C GLU A 73 -30.48 -34.99 15.00
N LEU A 74 -30.82 -33.82 15.55
CA LEU A 74 -30.64 -32.52 14.91
C LEU A 74 -29.15 -32.11 14.74
N LEU A 75 -28.31 -32.60 15.65
CA LEU A 75 -26.87 -32.32 15.71
C LEU A 75 -26.08 -33.32 14.86
N THR A 76 -26.48 -34.59 14.92
CA THR A 76 -25.74 -35.72 14.34
C THR A 76 -26.21 -36.08 12.93
N ASP A 77 -27.49 -35.86 12.58
CA ASP A 77 -28.02 -36.18 11.25
C ASP A 77 -28.01 -34.95 10.32
N PRO A 78 -27.17 -34.93 9.27
CA PRO A 78 -27.14 -33.86 8.28
C PRO A 78 -28.43 -33.75 7.44
N TYR A 79 -29.28 -34.79 7.42
CA TYR A 79 -30.48 -34.89 6.59
C TYR A 79 -31.79 -34.55 7.31
N SER A 80 -31.75 -34.37 8.63
CA SER A 80 -32.93 -34.19 9.48
C SER A 80 -33.62 -32.83 9.27
N ILE A 81 -32.85 -31.74 9.20
CA ILE A 81 -33.34 -30.43 8.78
C ILE A 81 -33.08 -30.34 7.28
N GLY A 82 -34.11 -30.13 6.45
CA GLY A 82 -34.02 -29.96 4.99
C GLY A 82 -33.04 -28.85 4.54
N ALA A 83 -31.75 -29.09 4.73
CA ALA A 83 -30.64 -28.16 4.61
C ALA A 83 -30.01 -28.20 3.21
N PHE A 84 -30.58 -29.02 2.32
CA PHE A 84 -30.19 -29.14 0.92
C PHE A 84 -30.99 -28.24 -0.02
N THR A 85 -32.11 -27.64 0.41
CA THR A 85 -33.03 -26.92 -0.52
C THR A 85 -32.88 -25.39 -0.51
N SER A 86 -31.74 -24.84 -0.08
CA SER A 86 -31.52 -23.38 -0.10
C SER A 86 -30.08 -23.05 -0.51
N ASP A 87 -29.87 -23.10 -1.82
CA ASP A 87 -29.10 -22.22 -2.73
C ASP A 87 -28.01 -21.26 -2.18
N SER A 88 -27.27 -21.65 -1.15
CA SER A 88 -26.12 -20.91 -0.63
C SER A 88 -25.12 -21.85 0.04
N GLU A 89 -24.82 -22.97 -0.62
CA GLU A 89 -23.65 -23.75 -0.25
C GLU A 89 -22.41 -22.90 -0.47
N VAL A 90 -21.66 -22.70 0.62
CA VAL A 90 -20.24 -22.45 0.50
C VAL A 90 -19.66 -23.81 0.18
N GLU A 91 -19.23 -24.01 -1.07
CA GLU A 91 -18.60 -25.27 -1.51
C GLU A 91 -17.52 -25.68 -0.52
N GLU A 92 -17.39 -26.98 -0.24
CA GLU A 92 -16.42 -27.50 0.73
C GLU A 92 -14.98 -27.10 0.36
N GLU A 93 -14.72 -26.83 -0.92
CA GLU A 93 -13.46 -26.28 -1.46
C GLU A 93 -13.09 -24.90 -0.89
N ASN A 94 -14.07 -24.12 -0.42
CA ASN A 94 -13.86 -22.78 0.12
C ASN A 94 -13.60 -22.79 1.64
N ILE A 95 -13.54 -23.96 2.27
CA ILE A 95 -13.28 -24.14 3.71
C ILE A 95 -11.79 -24.36 3.93
N VAL A 96 -11.13 -23.40 4.59
CA VAL A 96 -9.72 -23.46 4.93
C VAL A 96 -9.54 -23.68 6.42
N ASP A 97 -8.66 -24.62 6.77
CA ASP A 97 -8.23 -24.87 8.14
C ASP A 97 -7.24 -23.78 8.58
N VAL A 98 -7.64 -22.96 9.55
CA VAL A 98 -6.81 -21.87 10.09
C VAL A 98 -6.34 -22.23 11.50
N THR A 99 -5.03 -22.36 11.66
CA THR A 99 -4.37 -22.49 12.97
C THR A 99 -4.33 -21.12 13.65
N GLU A 100 -5.19 -20.88 14.63
CA GLU A 100 -5.11 -19.65 15.43
C GLU A 100 -4.12 -19.88 16.57
N THR A 101 -2.92 -19.30 16.47
CA THR A 101 -1.99 -19.19 17.60
C THR A 101 -2.57 -18.18 18.60
N SER A 102 -3.42 -18.68 19.48
CA SER A 102 -4.05 -17.93 20.57
C SER A 102 -3.02 -17.65 21.67
N ALA A 103 -1.98 -16.87 21.34
CA ALA A 103 -1.13 -16.21 22.32
C ALA A 103 -1.86 -14.97 22.84
N THR A 104 -2.90 -15.15 23.66
CA THR A 104 -3.31 -14.22 24.73
C THR A 104 -4.60 -14.68 25.43
N THR A 105 -4.53 -14.70 26.76
CA THR A 105 -5.63 -14.85 27.73
C THR A 105 -6.32 -16.21 27.80
N VAL A 106 -5.65 -17.15 28.47
CA VAL A 106 -6.31 -18.20 29.24
C VAL A 106 -7.23 -17.51 30.27
N LYS A 107 -8.54 -17.46 29.99
CA LYS A 107 -9.51 -17.19 31.04
C LYS A 107 -9.49 -18.40 31.96
N LYS A 108 -9.09 -18.14 33.21
CA LYS A 108 -9.08 -19.11 34.30
C LYS A 108 -10.53 -19.39 34.70
N ASP A 109 -11.19 -20.29 34.00
CA ASP A 109 -12.51 -20.77 34.42
C ASP A 109 -12.35 -21.79 35.55
N VAL A 110 -13.14 -21.52 36.58
CA VAL A 110 -13.12 -22.12 37.90
C VAL A 110 -13.48 -23.60 37.80
N SER A 111 -12.65 -24.42 38.44
CA SER A 111 -12.81 -25.84 38.69
C SER A 111 -14.24 -26.18 39.14
N THR A 112 -14.95 -26.97 38.34
CA THR A 112 -15.96 -27.89 38.89
C THR A 112 -15.63 -29.30 38.40
N THR A 113 -15.44 -30.16 39.39
CA THR A 113 -14.94 -31.52 39.36
C THR A 113 -15.88 -32.49 38.65
N THR A 114 -15.41 -33.16 37.59
CA THR A 114 -15.80 -34.54 37.27
C THR A 114 -14.67 -35.23 36.50
N SER A 115 -14.01 -36.18 37.17
CA SER A 115 -13.01 -37.07 36.60
C SER A 115 -13.63 -38.02 35.57
N GLY A 116 -13.06 -38.07 34.36
CA GLY A 116 -13.42 -39.04 33.33
C GLY A 116 -12.39 -39.05 32.20
N ILE A 117 -11.73 -40.18 32.03
CA ILE A 117 -10.62 -40.47 31.13
C ILE A 117 -11.01 -40.27 29.65
N SER A 118 -10.26 -39.47 28.89
CA SER A 118 -9.77 -39.83 27.54
C SER A 118 -8.84 -38.76 26.93
N SER A 119 -7.61 -39.20 26.66
CA SER A 119 -6.67 -38.75 25.63
C SER A 119 -6.28 -37.27 25.55
N SER A 120 -5.03 -37.03 25.92
CA SER A 120 -4.15 -35.93 25.51
C SER A 120 -4.01 -35.81 23.97
N ALA A 121 -5.05 -35.35 23.30
CA ALA A 121 -4.89 -34.67 22.03
C ALA A 121 -4.49 -33.25 22.35
N ALA A 122 -3.26 -32.86 22.01
CA ALA A 122 -2.89 -31.46 21.96
C ALA A 122 -3.88 -30.78 21.00
N GLU A 123 -4.87 -30.08 21.56
CA GLU A 123 -5.86 -29.32 20.80
C GLU A 123 -5.11 -28.20 20.08
N THR A 124 -4.58 -28.53 18.91
CA THR A 124 -4.25 -27.54 17.90
C THR A 124 -5.57 -26.84 17.60
N ASN A 125 -5.69 -25.58 18.02
CA ASN A 125 -6.87 -24.74 17.80
C ASN A 125 -7.00 -24.41 16.29
N VAL A 126 -7.31 -25.44 15.49
CA VAL A 126 -7.57 -25.34 14.07
C VAL A 126 -9.06 -25.05 13.90
N ARG A 127 -9.37 -23.83 13.50
CA ARG A 127 -10.75 -23.41 13.20
C ARG A 127 -10.93 -23.37 11.69
N LYS A 128 -12.00 -24.01 11.23
CA LYS A 128 -12.42 -23.96 9.82
C LYS A 128 -13.01 -22.59 9.51
N LYS A 129 -12.54 -21.94 8.45
CA LYS A 129 -13.10 -20.68 7.93
C LYS A 129 -13.48 -20.82 6.47
N ALA A 130 -14.68 -20.34 6.15
CA ALA A 130 -15.20 -20.23 4.80
C ALA A 130 -14.75 -18.90 4.21
N ILE A 131 -14.11 -18.93 3.04
CA ILE A 131 -13.63 -17.72 2.35
C ILE A 131 -14.59 -17.38 1.22
N LYS A 132 -15.10 -16.14 1.21
CA LYS A 132 -15.82 -15.56 0.08
C LYS A 132 -15.02 -14.42 -0.51
N LEU A 133 -14.85 -14.43 -1.82
CA LEU A 133 -14.21 -13.34 -2.56
C LEU A 133 -15.29 -12.40 -3.12
N THR A 134 -15.05 -11.10 -2.98
CA THR A 134 -15.87 -10.04 -3.59
C THR A 134 -14.96 -9.15 -4.40
N GLU A 135 -15.26 -8.91 -5.67
CA GLU A 135 -14.42 -8.07 -6.50
C GLU A 135 -14.59 -6.59 -6.11
N ILE A 136 -13.47 -5.89 -5.89
CA ILE A 136 -13.46 -4.47 -5.53
C ILE A 136 -12.93 -3.63 -6.69
N GLY A 137 -11.77 -4.02 -7.22
CA GLY A 137 -10.93 -3.15 -8.02
C GLY A 137 -11.16 -3.25 -9.53
N PRO A 138 -10.45 -2.40 -10.31
CA PRO A 138 -10.50 -2.44 -11.75
C PRO A 138 -9.97 -3.77 -12.29
N ARG A 139 -10.58 -4.24 -13.38
CA ARG A 139 -10.11 -5.39 -14.16
C ARG A 139 -9.13 -4.88 -15.21
N LEU A 140 -7.85 -5.15 -15.01
CA LEU A 140 -6.81 -4.75 -15.96
C LEU A 140 -6.30 -5.96 -16.72
N LYS A 141 -6.08 -5.77 -18.02
CA LYS A 141 -5.28 -6.67 -18.86
C LYS A 141 -4.12 -5.85 -19.40
N LEU A 142 -2.91 -6.22 -19.00
CA LEU A 142 -1.69 -5.52 -19.33
C LEU A 142 -0.81 -6.42 -20.21
N HIS A 143 -0.06 -5.81 -21.11
CA HIS A 143 0.93 -6.49 -21.93
C HIS A 143 2.29 -5.82 -21.73
N LEU A 144 3.36 -6.62 -21.71
CA LEU A 144 4.71 -6.10 -21.54
C LEU A 144 5.21 -5.52 -22.87
N THR A 145 5.34 -4.20 -22.95
CA THR A 145 5.83 -3.53 -24.17
C THR A 145 7.32 -3.24 -24.10
N LYS A 146 7.78 -2.57 -23.04
CA LYS A 146 9.13 -2.04 -22.91
C LYS A 146 9.58 -2.10 -21.44
N ILE A 147 10.85 -2.44 -21.21
CA ILE A 147 11.50 -2.34 -19.89
C ILE A 147 12.62 -1.32 -20.03
N GLU A 148 12.61 -0.31 -19.17
CA GLU A 148 13.60 0.74 -19.09
C GLU A 148 14.29 0.71 -17.74
N GLU A 149 15.51 1.23 -17.70
CA GLU A 149 16.23 1.49 -16.46
C GLU A 149 15.69 2.74 -15.77
N GLY A 150 15.57 2.72 -14.44
CA GLY A 150 15.18 3.90 -13.67
C GLY A 150 13.73 4.36 -13.92
N ILE A 151 13.54 5.68 -14.03
CA ILE A 151 12.24 6.33 -14.15
C ILE A 151 12.19 7.02 -15.51
N SER A 152 11.43 6.44 -16.44
CA SER A 152 11.00 6.98 -17.76
C SER A 152 12.05 7.60 -18.68
N THR A 153 13.33 7.61 -18.31
CA THR A 153 14.41 8.35 -18.98
C THR A 153 15.70 7.54 -19.05
N GLY A 154 15.65 6.26 -18.69
CA GLY A 154 16.82 5.39 -18.70
C GLY A 154 16.94 4.54 -19.95
N LYS A 155 17.97 3.70 -19.95
CA LYS A 155 18.28 2.79 -21.04
C LYS A 155 17.18 1.75 -21.23
N VAL A 156 16.83 1.47 -22.49
CA VAL A 156 15.88 0.40 -22.83
C VAL A 156 16.57 -0.95 -22.72
N LEU A 157 16.09 -1.82 -21.84
CA LEU A 157 16.62 -3.16 -21.60
C LEU A 157 15.90 -4.22 -22.43
N TYR A 158 14.59 -4.05 -22.64
CA TYR A 158 13.75 -4.98 -23.39
C TYR A 158 12.66 -4.24 -24.13
N HIS A 159 12.33 -4.72 -25.34
CA HIS A 159 11.18 -4.27 -26.10
C HIS A 159 10.53 -5.48 -26.80
N HIS A 160 9.21 -5.54 -26.80
CA HIS A 160 8.45 -6.66 -27.36
C HIS A 160 8.51 -6.68 -28.91
N ASN A 161 8.18 -5.55 -29.53
CA ASN A 161 8.08 -5.47 -31.00
C ASN A 161 9.42 -5.18 -31.70
N ILE A 162 10.28 -4.35 -31.09
CA ILE A 162 11.49 -3.82 -31.72
C ILE A 162 12.70 -4.59 -31.21
N LYS A 163 13.44 -5.26 -32.10
CA LYS A 163 14.69 -5.94 -31.77
C LYS A 163 15.86 -5.20 -32.38
N LYS A 164 16.60 -4.48 -31.55
CA LYS A 164 17.78 -3.72 -31.95
C LYS A 164 19.00 -4.62 -32.08
N SER A 165 19.87 -4.35 -33.05
CA SER A 165 21.14 -5.06 -33.20
C SER A 165 22.09 -4.70 -32.06
N LYS A 166 23.07 -5.56 -31.75
CA LYS A 166 24.06 -5.29 -30.68
C LYS A 166 24.84 -3.99 -30.92
N LYS A 167 25.15 -3.66 -32.17
CA LYS A 167 25.85 -2.41 -32.54
C LYS A 167 24.98 -1.18 -32.25
N GLU A 168 23.72 -1.22 -32.69
CA GLU A 168 22.74 -0.16 -32.43
C GLU A 168 22.50 0.03 -30.92
N GLN A 169 22.47 -1.06 -30.15
CA GLN A 169 22.37 -1.00 -28.69
C GLN A 169 23.57 -0.27 -28.05
N THR A 170 24.80 -0.53 -28.52
CA THR A 170 26.00 0.16 -28.00
C THR A 170 26.03 1.64 -28.38
N GLU A 171 25.57 1.99 -29.58
CA GLU A 171 25.49 3.39 -30.02
C GLU A 171 24.45 4.17 -29.21
N LEU A 172 23.28 3.58 -28.95
CA LEU A 172 22.24 4.18 -28.10
C LEU A 172 22.72 4.34 -26.65
N GLU A 173 23.49 3.37 -26.13
CA GLU A 173 24.07 3.46 -24.80
C GLU A 173 25.10 4.60 -24.69
N GLN A 174 25.92 4.81 -25.72
CA GLN A 174 26.85 5.93 -25.76
C GLN A 174 26.11 7.28 -25.80
N LYS A 175 25.09 7.41 -26.67
CA LYS A 175 24.25 8.63 -26.74
C LYS A 175 23.55 8.91 -25.41
N HIS A 176 23.03 7.87 -24.75
CA HIS A 176 22.37 8.00 -23.46
C HIS A 176 23.35 8.42 -22.35
N ALA A 177 24.54 7.82 -22.31
CA ALA A 177 25.59 8.18 -21.36
C ALA A 177 26.05 9.63 -21.53
N GLU A 178 26.17 10.10 -22.78
CA GLU A 178 26.50 11.50 -23.08
C GLU A 178 25.39 12.45 -22.61
N ARG A 179 24.12 12.13 -22.88
CA ARG A 179 22.96 12.90 -22.38
C ARG A 179 22.92 12.98 -20.86
N GLN A 180 23.19 11.86 -20.17
CA GLN A 180 23.26 11.83 -18.70
C GLN A 180 24.42 12.65 -18.16
N ARG A 181 25.57 12.66 -18.84
CA ARG A 181 26.72 13.50 -18.47
C ARG A 181 26.34 14.99 -18.56
N ILE A 182 25.76 15.43 -19.68
CA ILE A 182 25.34 16.82 -19.88
C ILE A 182 24.26 17.21 -18.87
N LYS A 183 23.29 16.34 -18.60
CA LYS A 183 22.25 16.58 -17.60
C LYS A 183 22.82 16.73 -16.19
N ARG A 184 23.81 15.91 -15.83
CA ARG A 184 24.50 15.99 -14.54
C ARG A 184 25.28 17.30 -14.41
N GLU A 185 26.04 17.68 -15.45
CA GLU A 185 26.79 18.95 -15.47
C GLU A 185 25.86 20.16 -15.30
N ARG A 186 24.74 20.22 -16.03
CA ARG A 186 23.72 21.28 -15.87
C ARG A 186 23.16 21.32 -14.45
N LYS A 187 22.87 20.16 -13.85
CA LYS A 187 22.33 20.06 -12.49
C LYS A 187 23.34 20.48 -11.43
N GLU A 188 24.62 20.15 -11.62
CA GLU A 188 25.72 20.57 -10.73
C GLU A 188 25.91 22.09 -10.79
N GLU A 189 25.88 22.70 -11.98
CA GLU A 189 25.95 24.15 -12.15
C GLU A 189 24.75 24.87 -11.52
N GLN A 190 23.53 24.38 -11.76
CA GLN A 190 22.32 24.92 -11.13
C GLN A 190 22.36 24.79 -9.60
N ALA A 191 22.80 23.64 -9.09
CA ALA A 191 22.93 23.44 -7.65
C ALA A 191 23.98 24.37 -7.02
N ALA A 192 25.11 24.62 -7.69
CA ALA A 192 26.11 25.57 -7.25
C ALA A 192 25.55 27.00 -7.24
N ASN A 193 24.86 27.42 -8.29
CA ASN A 193 24.23 28.74 -8.38
C ASN A 193 23.16 28.95 -7.29
N ILE A 194 22.33 27.93 -7.04
CA ILE A 194 21.32 27.98 -5.97
C ILE A 194 21.99 28.03 -4.59
N ALA A 195 23.06 27.25 -4.38
CA ALA A 195 23.81 27.25 -3.12
C ALA A 195 24.48 28.61 -2.86
N GLU A 196 25.07 29.24 -3.88
CA GLU A 196 25.63 30.59 -3.77
C GLU A 196 24.56 31.65 -3.50
N LYS A 197 23.40 31.57 -4.16
CA LYS A 197 22.28 32.47 -3.86
C LYS A 197 21.80 32.29 -2.42
N LYS A 198 21.65 31.05 -1.95
CA LYS A 198 21.26 30.74 -0.57
C LYS A 198 22.29 31.23 0.45
N SER A 199 23.58 31.01 0.23
CA SER A 199 24.62 31.47 1.16
C SER A 199 24.74 33.00 1.21
N LYS A 200 24.57 33.69 0.07
CA LYS A 200 24.48 35.17 0.04
C LYS A 200 23.26 35.68 0.80
N LYS A 201 22.09 35.05 0.63
CA LYS A 201 20.87 35.38 1.38
C LYS A 201 21.04 35.13 2.89
N GLU A 202 21.63 34.00 3.28
CA GLU A 202 21.93 33.67 4.68
C GLU A 202 22.94 34.65 5.30
N ALA A 203 24.03 34.98 4.60
CA ALA A 203 25.03 35.94 5.08
C ALA A 203 24.45 37.36 5.24
N LYS A 204 23.58 37.79 4.31
CA LYS A 204 22.85 39.08 4.42
C LYS A 204 21.94 39.07 5.66
N LYS A 205 21.21 37.97 5.88
CA LYS A 205 20.34 37.77 7.05
C LYS A 205 21.12 37.75 8.37
N GLU A 206 22.28 37.11 8.41
CA GLU A 206 23.15 37.10 9.59
C GLU A 206 23.75 38.48 9.89
N ARG A 207 24.26 39.19 8.86
CA ARG A 207 24.76 40.56 9.03
C ARG A 207 23.67 41.50 9.56
N ARG A 208 22.42 41.35 9.09
CA ARG A 208 21.29 42.13 9.60
C ARG A 208 20.96 41.79 11.06
N LYS A 209 20.92 40.51 11.42
CA LYS A 209 20.74 40.09 12.83
C LYS A 209 21.84 40.64 13.74
N GLN A 210 23.10 40.60 13.29
CA GLN A 210 24.22 41.17 14.05
C GLN A 210 24.08 42.69 14.23
N ARG A 211 23.67 43.43 13.18
CA ARG A 211 23.37 44.87 13.29
C ARG A 211 22.23 45.14 14.26
N GLU A 212 21.15 44.35 14.22
CA GLU A 212 20.01 44.50 15.12
C GLU A 212 20.39 44.21 16.59
N GLU A 213 21.20 43.18 16.83
CA GLU A 213 21.74 42.86 18.16
C GLU A 213 22.68 43.95 18.68
N GLU A 214 23.56 44.48 17.84
CA GLU A 214 24.46 45.60 18.21
C GLU A 214 23.66 46.87 18.51
N ARG A 215 22.64 47.19 17.70
CA ARG A 215 21.73 48.32 17.95
C ARG A 215 21.02 48.16 19.29
N LYS A 216 20.48 46.98 19.56
CA LYS A 216 19.81 46.67 20.84
C LYS A 216 20.75 46.81 22.03
N ALA A 217 22.03 46.45 21.87
CA ALA A 217 23.05 46.64 22.89
C ALA A 217 23.40 48.12 23.13
N ARG A 218 23.49 48.95 22.07
CA ARG A 218 23.74 50.40 22.19
C ARG A 218 22.58 51.15 22.84
N LEU A 219 21.34 50.83 22.46
CA LEU A 219 20.13 51.33 23.13
C LEU A 219 20.08 50.98 24.62
N ALA A 220 20.54 49.79 25.01
CA ALA A 220 20.61 49.39 26.41
C ALA A 220 21.70 50.16 27.21
N ASN A 221 22.72 50.69 26.53
CA ASN A 221 23.76 51.54 27.12
C ASN A 221 23.41 53.04 27.15
N GLY A 222 22.22 53.44 26.69
CA GLY A 222 21.72 54.82 26.81
C GLY A 222 22.21 55.80 25.72
N GLU A 223 22.68 55.28 24.59
CA GLU A 223 23.10 56.08 23.43
C GLU A 223 21.89 56.33 22.49
N GLU A 224 21.60 57.59 22.11
CA GLU A 224 20.52 57.93 21.18
C GLU A 224 20.89 57.46 19.75
N VAL A 225 20.06 56.60 19.16
CA VAL A 225 20.22 56.08 17.80
C VAL A 225 19.28 56.86 16.87
N SER A 226 19.80 57.44 15.79
CA SER A 226 19.00 58.19 14.81
C SER A 226 18.19 57.24 13.91
N GLU A 227 16.93 57.60 13.64
CA GLU A 227 15.97 56.84 12.82
C GLU A 227 16.30 56.84 11.31
N ASP A 228 17.24 57.69 10.85
CA ASP A 228 17.60 57.83 9.42
C ASP A 228 18.41 56.63 8.84
N GLU A 229 18.84 55.65 9.65
CA GLU A 229 19.53 54.45 9.16
C GLU A 229 18.58 53.30 8.74
N ASP A 230 17.27 53.43 8.99
CA ASP A 230 16.29 52.36 8.76
C ASP A 230 15.67 52.37 7.34
N GLU A 231 15.81 53.46 6.56
CA GLU A 231 15.16 53.58 5.24
C GLU A 231 15.88 52.81 4.12
N GLU A 232 17.17 52.49 4.24
CA GLU A 232 17.90 51.74 3.20
C GLU A 232 17.68 50.21 3.26
N ASP A 233 17.24 49.65 4.39
CA ASP A 233 17.06 48.19 4.58
C ASP A 233 15.59 47.73 4.35
N ALA A 234 14.63 48.65 4.27
CA ALA A 234 13.21 48.34 4.07
C ALA A 234 12.83 48.16 2.59
N ASP A 235 13.46 48.90 1.67
CA ASP A 235 13.18 48.84 0.23
C ASP A 235 13.63 47.53 -0.45
N GLU A 236 14.49 46.73 0.20
CA GLU A 236 14.91 45.42 -0.31
C GLU A 236 14.08 44.25 0.23
N GLU A 237 13.16 44.46 1.19
CA GLU A 237 12.28 43.39 1.69
C GLU A 237 11.16 43.02 0.70
N GLU A 238 10.68 43.99 -0.08
CA GLU A 238 9.53 43.79 -0.96
C GLU A 238 9.88 43.02 -2.25
N GLN A 239 11.17 42.93 -2.62
CA GLN A 239 11.61 42.14 -3.78
C GLN A 239 12.04 40.70 -3.43
N ASP A 240 12.30 40.39 -2.16
CA ASP A 240 12.84 39.09 -1.74
C ASP A 240 11.77 38.12 -1.20
N ALA A 241 10.53 38.58 -0.98
CA ALA A 241 9.42 37.78 -0.45
C ALA A 241 8.60 37.04 -1.52
N ASP A 242 8.67 37.45 -2.78
CA ASP A 242 7.81 36.91 -3.87
C ASP A 242 8.53 35.92 -4.80
N GLU A 243 9.73 35.43 -4.45
CA GLU A 243 10.46 34.44 -5.25
C GLU A 243 10.76 33.13 -4.47
N GLU A 244 9.88 32.77 -3.53
CA GLU A 244 9.74 31.39 -3.03
C GLU A 244 8.84 30.54 -3.97
N GLU A 245 9.08 30.60 -5.27
CA GLU A 245 8.65 29.54 -6.16
C GLU A 245 9.78 29.32 -7.15
N ILE A 246 10.73 28.49 -6.73
CA ILE A 246 11.67 27.85 -7.65
C ILE A 246 10.79 27.33 -8.79
N PRO A 247 10.94 27.79 -10.04
CA PRO A 247 10.31 27.09 -11.13
C PRO A 247 10.93 25.71 -11.08
N GLU A 248 10.16 24.74 -10.59
CA GLU A 248 10.21 23.39 -11.10
C GLU A 248 10.00 23.58 -12.59
N ASP A 249 11.08 23.83 -13.34
CA ASP A 249 11.07 23.75 -14.79
C ASP A 249 10.84 22.28 -15.13
N LEU A 250 9.58 21.85 -14.97
CA LEU A 250 8.71 21.48 -16.06
C LEU A 250 9.53 21.17 -17.30
N ASP A 251 9.97 19.91 -17.37
CA ASP A 251 9.66 19.03 -18.49
C ASP A 251 9.81 19.65 -19.90
N SER A 252 10.73 20.60 -20.10
CA SER A 252 11.02 21.17 -21.42
C SER A 252 11.66 20.12 -22.34
N ASP A 253 12.09 19.00 -21.75
CA ASP A 253 12.60 17.80 -22.40
C ASP A 253 11.50 16.79 -22.78
N LEU A 254 10.23 17.03 -22.41
CA LEU A 254 9.11 16.13 -22.73
C LEU A 254 8.63 16.30 -24.19
N TYR A 255 8.94 17.43 -24.83
CA TYR A 255 8.47 17.74 -26.18
C TYR A 255 9.52 17.60 -27.28
N SER A 256 10.80 17.42 -26.96
CA SER A 256 11.84 17.23 -27.99
C SER A 256 11.91 15.79 -28.53
N ASP A 257 11.20 14.84 -27.91
CA ASP A 257 11.30 13.40 -28.21
C ASP A 257 10.24 12.91 -29.23
N VAL A 258 9.35 13.80 -29.70
CA VAL A 258 8.30 13.46 -30.69
C VAL A 258 8.75 13.71 -32.13
N ASP A 259 9.65 14.66 -32.39
CA ASP A 259 10.01 15.03 -33.77
C ASP A 259 11.17 14.20 -34.37
N GLU A 260 11.88 13.39 -33.58
CA GLU A 260 13.04 12.59 -34.07
C GLU A 260 12.74 11.09 -34.29
N MET A 261 11.52 10.61 -33.99
CA MET A 261 11.16 9.18 -34.17
C MET A 261 10.32 8.87 -35.41
N ASP A 262 9.86 9.88 -36.16
CA ASP A 262 9.02 9.67 -37.36
C ASP A 262 9.80 9.71 -38.68
N GLU A 263 11.12 9.85 -38.64
CA GLU A 263 12.01 9.69 -39.81
C GLU A 263 12.77 8.36 -39.71
N ASP A 264 12.09 7.24 -39.97
CA ASP A 264 12.61 6.02 -40.67
C ASP A 264 11.61 4.85 -40.68
#